data_AF-A0A921DWW4-F1
#
_entry.id   AF-A0A921DWW4-F1
#
_cell.length_a   1.000
_cell.length_b   1.000
_cell.length_c   1.000
_cell.angle_alpha   90.00
_cell.angle_beta   90.00
_cell.angle_gamma   90.00
#
_symmetry.space_group_name_H-M   'P 1'
#
loop_
_entity.id
_entity.type
_entity.pdbx_description
1 polymer ?
#
loop_
_entity_poly.entity_id
_entity_poly.type
_entity_poly.pdbx_seq_one_letter_code
_entity_poly.pdbx_strand_id
1 'polypeptide(L)'
;MVKKNEIVKFTVVFEFTAGKNANAVISDIVSLHDGQNIHEKMEKAESVAKDLGEGLKNKIIEDEFICVDTTFLLSNLIKAFTLNPSYNSLK
;
A
#
# COMPACT_ATOMS: atom_id res chain seq x y z
N MET A 1 -0.65 15.67 23.09
CA MET A 1 -0.19 14.40 22.51
C MET A 1 0.84 14.70 21.45
N VAL A 2 2.06 14.17 21.60
CA VAL A 2 3.12 14.31 20.59
C VAL A 2 2.76 13.38 19.43
N LYS A 3 2.89 13.87 18.20
CA LYS A 3 2.74 13.06 16.98
C LYS A 3 4.10 12.51 16.59
N LYS A 4 4.17 11.23 16.26
CA LYS A 4 5.35 10.58 15.71
C LYS A 4 5.00 10.09 14.31
N ASN A 5 5.79 10.49 13.33
CA ASN A 5 5.67 10.00 11.97
C ASN A 5 6.54 8.75 11.83
N GLU A 6 5.92 7.63 11.45
CA GLU A 6 6.64 6.38 11.16
C GLU A 6 6.50 6.06 9.68
N ILE A 7 7.59 5.62 9.05
CA ILE A 7 7.57 5.16 7.67
C ILE A 7 7.11 3.71 7.70
N VAL A 8 5.95 3.44 7.08
CA VAL A 8 5.38 2.10 6.96
C VAL A 8 5.51 1.64 5.52
N LYS A 9 5.98 0.40 5.35
CA LYS A 9 6.03 -0.25 4.05
C LYS A 9 4.72 -0.97 3.78
N PHE A 10 4.23 -0.89 2.55
CA PHE A 10 3.03 -1.55 2.07
C PHE A 10 3.41 -2.43 0.90
N THR A 11 3.16 -3.74 1.03
CA THR A 11 3.36 -4.68 -0.06
C THR A 11 2.11 -4.69 -0.93
N VAL A 12 2.29 -4.44 -2.22
CA VAL A 12 1.25 -4.57 -3.24
C VAL A 12 1.48 -5.86 -4.00
N VAL A 13 0.47 -6.72 -4.06
CA VAL A 13 0.48 -7.95 -4.86
C VAL A 13 -0.53 -7.78 -5.99
N PHE A 14 -0.04 -7.76 -7.22
CA PHE A 14 -0.85 -7.69 -8.44
C PHE A 14 -1.14 -9.08 -8.97
N GLU A 15 -2.42 -9.37 -9.20
CA GLU A 15 -2.91 -10.54 -9.93
C GLU A 15 -3.21 -10.11 -11.37
N PHE A 16 -2.64 -10.82 -12.34
CA PHE A 16 -2.86 -10.54 -13.76
C PHE A 16 -3.84 -11.54 -14.38
N THR A 17 -4.56 -11.09 -15.41
CA THR A 17 -5.47 -11.92 -16.20
C THR A 17 -4.75 -13.10 -16.86
N ALA A 18 -3.49 -12.92 -17.24
CA ALA A 18 -2.60 -13.98 -17.70
C ALA A 18 -1.17 -13.72 -17.19
N GLY A 19 -0.48 -14.78 -16.76
CA GLY A 19 0.90 -14.69 -16.28
C GLY A 19 1.06 -14.94 -14.79
N LYS A 20 2.24 -14.59 -14.26
CA LYS A 20 2.58 -14.71 -12.83
C LYS A 20 2.29 -13.41 -12.11
N ASN A 21 1.85 -13.50 -10.85
CA ASN A 21 1.67 -12.34 -9.97
C ASN A 21 2.97 -11.55 -9.84
N ALA A 22 2.85 -10.24 -9.66
CA ALA A 22 3.96 -9.34 -9.39
C ALA A 22 3.81 -8.68 -8.02
N ASN A 23 4.94 -8.47 -7.35
CA ASN A 23 4.99 -7.76 -6.09
C ASN A 23 5.65 -6.40 -6.29
N ALA A 24 5.12 -5.38 -5.65
CA ALA A 24 5.75 -4.07 -5.51
C ALA A 24 5.69 -3.64 -4.05
N VAL A 25 6.55 -2.70 -3.65
CA VAL A 25 6.55 -2.16 -2.29
C VAL A 25 6.42 -0.65 -2.37
N ILE A 26 5.42 -0.10 -1.69
CA ILE A 26 5.26 1.35 -1.52
C ILE A 26 5.62 1.68 -0.08
N SER A 27 6.27 2.82 0.15
CA SER A 27 6.46 3.33 1.51
C SER A 27 5.67 4.61 1.67
N ASP A 28 4.94 4.74 2.77
CA ASP A 28 4.23 5.98 3.09
C ASP A 28 4.40 6.33 4.58
N ILE A 29 4.16 7.59 4.90
CA ILE A 29 4.27 8.13 6.25
C ILE A 29 2.93 7.92 6.96
N VAL A 30 2.96 7.18 8.06
CA VAL A 30 1.83 7.02 8.96
C VAL A 30 2.07 7.90 10.18
N SER A 31 1.24 8.94 10.34
CA SER A 31 1.23 9.76 11.55
C SER A 31 0.54 9.02 12.69
N LEU A 32 1.32 8.69 13.71
CA LEU A 32 0.90 8.03 14.95
C LEU A 32 0.96 9.01 16.12
N HIS A 33 0.25 8.67 17.19
CA HIS A 33 0.27 9.38 18.46
C HIS A 33 1.12 8.63 19.49
N ASP A 34 1.87 9.37 20.31
CA ASP A 34 2.56 8.78 21.45
C ASP A 34 1.57 8.15 22.42
N GLY A 35 1.90 6.94 22.88
CA GLY A 35 1.06 6.12 23.76
C GLY A 35 0.11 5.16 23.04
N GLN A 36 0.06 5.17 21.70
CA GLN A 36 -0.74 4.18 20.96
C GLN A 36 -0.20 2.75 21.17
N ASN A 37 -1.10 1.83 21.46
CA ASN A 37 -0.77 0.42 21.53
C ASN A 37 -0.59 -0.16 20.11
N ILE A 38 -0.02 -1.37 20.01
CA ILE A 38 0.28 -1.99 18.71
C ILE A 38 -0.98 -2.21 17.84
N HIS A 39 -2.13 -2.47 18.46
CA HIS A 39 -3.39 -2.66 17.74
C HIS A 39 -3.87 -1.36 17.11
N GLU A 40 -3.84 -0.25 17.84
CA GLU A 40 -4.19 1.09 17.32
C GLU A 40 -3.24 1.53 16.19
N LYS A 41 -1.95 1.19 16.29
CA LYS A 41 -0.98 1.43 15.20
C LYS A 41 -1.32 0.61 13.95
N MET A 42 -1.70 -0.66 14.12
CA MET A 42 -2.12 -1.54 13.02
C MET A 42 -3.38 -1.02 12.34
N GLU A 43 -4.42 -0.64 13.10
CA GLU A 43 -5.65 -0.05 12.55
C GLU A 43 -5.36 1.22 11.75
N LYS A 44 -4.43 2.06 12.23
CA LYS A 44 -4.03 3.26 11.50
C LYS A 44 -3.32 2.92 10.19
N ALA A 45 -2.43 1.93 10.20
CA ALA A 45 -1.76 1.46 8.99
C ALA A 45 -2.75 0.83 7.99
N GLU A 46 -3.74 0.08 8.47
CA GLU A 46 -4.85 -0.48 7.67
C GLU A 46 -5.69 0.64 7.02
N SER A 47 -5.97 1.72 7.76
CA SER A 47 -6.66 2.89 7.19
C SER A 47 -5.86 3.53 6.05
N VAL A 48 -4.55 3.74 6.24
CA VAL A 48 -3.68 4.32 5.19
C VAL A 48 -3.56 3.37 4.00
N ALA A 49 -3.53 2.06 4.23
CA ALA A 49 -3.56 1.06 3.15
C ALA A 49 -4.84 1.15 2.30
N LYS A 50 -6.00 1.41 2.90
CA LYS A 50 -7.26 1.62 2.15
C LYS A 50 -7.20 2.87 1.28
N ASP A 51 -6.73 3.99 1.84
CA ASP A 51 -6.59 5.26 1.11
C ASP A 51 -5.62 5.11 -0.08
N LEU A 52 -4.46 4.47 0.14
CA LEU A 52 -3.50 4.14 -0.92
C LEU A 52 -4.08 3.20 -1.98
N GLY A 53 -4.86 2.20 -1.54
CA GLY A 53 -5.54 1.26 -2.43
C GLY A 53 -6.56 1.96 -3.33
N GLU A 54 -7.35 2.90 -2.80
CA GLU A 54 -8.29 3.67 -3.60
C GLU A 54 -7.57 4.55 -4.63
N GLY A 55 -6.48 5.23 -4.23
CA GLY A 55 -5.65 5.99 -5.15
C GLY A 55 -5.03 5.13 -6.27
N LEU A 56 -4.53 3.94 -5.93
CA LEU A 56 -3.98 3.00 -6.92
C LEU A 56 -5.06 2.46 -7.86
N LYS A 57 -6.26 2.15 -7.35
CA LYS A 57 -7.39 1.72 -8.16
C LYS A 57 -7.76 2.78 -9.20
N ASN A 58 -7.81 4.05 -8.81
CA ASN A 58 -8.13 5.14 -9.73
C ASN A 58 -7.07 5.25 -10.84
N LYS A 59 -5.78 5.19 -10.50
CA LYS A 59 -4.69 5.18 -11.49
C LYS A 59 -4.78 4.01 -12.47
N ILE A 60 -5.08 2.80 -11.99
CA ILE A 60 -5.26 1.62 -12.86
C ILE A 60 -6.40 1.82 -13.88
N ILE A 61 -7.45 2.55 -13.50
CA ILE A 61 -8.58 2.83 -14.38
C ILE A 61 -8.26 3.95 -15.38
N GLU A 62 -7.57 4.98 -14.94
CA GLU A 62 -7.31 6.19 -15.72
C GLU A 62 -6.11 6.05 -16.68
N ASP A 63 -5.08 5.32 -16.26
CA ASP A 63 -3.80 5.24 -16.98
C ASP A 63 -3.64 3.92 -17.73
N GLU A 64 -3.08 3.96 -18.94
CA GLU A 64 -2.71 2.75 -19.70
C GLU A 64 -1.59 1.95 -19.03
N PHE A 65 -0.71 2.65 -18.32
CA PHE A 65 0.41 2.09 -17.56
C PHE A 65 0.43 2.66 -16.16
N ILE A 66 0.71 1.81 -15.17
CA ILE A 66 1.02 2.26 -13.82
C ILE A 66 2.49 2.01 -13.49
N CYS A 67 3.04 2.91 -12.67
CA CYS A 67 4.34 2.73 -12.04
C CYS A 67 4.14 2.68 -10.53
N VAL A 68 4.60 1.60 -9.91
CA VAL A 68 4.62 1.42 -8.46
C VAL A 68 6.05 1.12 -8.04
N ASP A 69 6.68 2.09 -7.38
CA ASP A 69 8.11 2.08 -7.05
C ASP A 69 8.97 1.88 -8.31
N THR A 70 9.70 0.78 -8.44
CA THR A 70 10.48 0.45 -9.64
C THR A 70 9.74 -0.46 -10.63
N THR A 71 8.48 -0.80 -10.36
CA THR A 71 7.69 -1.77 -11.12
C THR A 71 6.73 -1.06 -12.07
N PHE A 72 6.89 -1.30 -13.37
CA PHE A 72 6.03 -0.77 -14.44
C PHE A 72 5.10 -1.86 -14.96
N LEU A 73 3.80 -1.59 -14.99
CA LEU A 73 2.77 -2.56 -15.37
C LEU A 73 1.79 -1.95 -16.38
N LEU A 74 1.35 -2.77 -17.32
CA LEU A 74 0.20 -2.49 -18.18
C LEU A 74 -1.09 -2.63 -17.36
N SER A 75 -1.86 -1.55 -17.25
CA SER A 75 -3.04 -1.51 -16.37
C SER A 75 -4.12 -2.51 -16.80
N ASN A 76 -4.31 -2.67 -18.12
CA ASN A 76 -5.31 -3.59 -18.69
C ASN A 76 -5.02 -5.08 -18.43
N LEU A 77 -3.82 -5.44 -18.00
CA LEU A 77 -3.47 -6.81 -17.63
C LEU A 77 -3.80 -7.12 -16.16
N ILE A 78 -3.96 -6.09 -15.33
CA ILE A 78 -4.22 -6.24 -13.90
C ILE A 78 -5.68 -6.64 -13.70
N LYS A 79 -5.88 -7.82 -13.12
CA LYS A 79 -7.21 -8.35 -12.77
C LYS A 79 -7.63 -7.87 -11.38
N ALA A 80 -6.71 -7.93 -10.43
CA ALA A 80 -6.92 -7.52 -9.05
C ALA A 80 -5.59 -7.13 -8.41
N PHE A 81 -5.65 -6.45 -7.27
CA PHE A 81 -4.49 -6.24 -6.42
C PHE A 81 -4.89 -6.31 -4.95
N THR A 82 -3.91 -6.63 -4.10
CA THR A 82 -4.05 -6.54 -2.65
C THR A 82 -2.91 -5.68 -2.10
N LEU A 83 -3.22 -4.87 -1.09
CA LEU A 83 -2.25 -3.97 -0.47
C LEU A 83 -2.24 -4.22 1.03
N ASN A 84 -1.08 -4.62 1.55
CA ASN A 84 -0.94 -5.04 2.94
C ASN A 84 0.15 -4.23 3.64
N PRO A 85 -0.14 -3.59 4.78
CA PRO A 85 0.88 -2.94 5.59
C PRO A 85 1.86 -3.97 6.19
N SER A 86 3.13 -3.59 6.27
CA SER A 86 4.16 -4.36 6.95
C SER A 86 4.18 -3.98 8.43
N TYR A 87 3.66 -4.87 9.28
CA TYR A 87 3.63 -4.63 10.73
C TYR A 87 5.01 -4.71 11.39
N ASN A 88 6.01 -5.26 10.70
CA ASN A 88 7.38 -5.26 11.19
C ASN A 88 7.98 -3.85 11.31
N SER A 89 7.48 -2.87 10.54
CA SER A 89 7.87 -1.45 10.68
C SER A 89 7.18 -0.71 11.83
N LEU A 90 6.21 -1.33 12.53
CA LEU A 90 5.42 -0.70 13.61
C LEU A 90 5.86 -1.11 15.03
N LYS A 91 6.90 -1.95 15.14
CA LYS A 91 7.45 -2.44 16.41
C LYS A 91 8.28 -1.39 17.13
#